data_AF-A0A117MDK7-F1
#
_entry.id   AF-A0A117MDK7-F1
#
_cell.length_a   1.000
_cell.length_b   1.000
_cell.length_c   1.000
_cell.angle_alpha   90.00
_cell.angle_beta   90.00
_cell.angle_gamma   90.00
#
_symmetry.space_group_name_H-M   'P 1'
#
loop_
_entity.id
_entity.type
_entity.pdbx_description
1 polymer ?
#
loop_
_entity_poly.entity_id
_entity_poly.type
_entity_poly.pdbx_seq_one_letter_code
_entity_poly.pdbx_strand_id
1 'polypeptide(L)' 'MKVSQLFQKVINFIKEARTELKKVTWPNRKQLISSTIVVMITVIIVAIFLGVVDLVFSRIVTIILQQ' A
#
# COMPACT_ATOMS: atom_id res chain seq x y z
N MET A 1 34.20 -30.40 11.63
CA MET A 1 32.99 -30.69 12.44
C MET A 1 32.10 -29.47 12.79
N LYS A 2 32.30 -28.27 12.22
CA LYS A 2 31.45 -27.07 12.49
C LYS A 2 30.31 -26.89 11.47
N VAL A 3 30.40 -27.53 10.31
CA VAL A 3 29.47 -27.37 9.18
C VAL A 3 28.09 -27.97 9.49
N SER A 4 28.00 -29.12 10.18
CA SER A 4 26.69 -29.69 10.55
C SER A 4 25.96 -28.85 11.60
N GLN A 5 26.69 -28.18 12.51
CA GLN A 5 26.08 -27.30 13.51
C GLN A 5 25.52 -26.01 12.88
N LEU A 6 26.15 -25.50 11.83
CA LEU A 6 25.60 -24.39 11.03
C LEU A 6 24.30 -24.80 10.33
N PHE A 7 24.27 -26.00 9.72
CA PHE A 7 23.06 -26.55 9.11
C PHE A 7 21.92 -26.70 10.14
N GLN A 8 22.22 -27.19 11.34
CA GLN A 8 21.22 -27.32 12.40
C GLN A 8 20.67 -25.97 12.88
N LYS A 9 21.53 -24.93 12.98
CA LYS A 9 21.09 -23.57 13.31
C LYS A 9 20.15 -22.98 12.26
N VAL A 10 20.44 -23.18 10.97
CA VAL A 10 19.59 -22.67 9.88
C VAL A 10 18.22 -23.36 9.86
N ILE A 11 18.19 -24.68 10.06
CA ILE A 11 16.93 -25.44 10.14
C ILE A 11 16.09 -24.97 11.34
N ASN A 12 16.70 -24.75 12.50
CA ASN A 12 16.02 -24.23 13.67
C ASN A 12 15.49 -22.80 13.41
N PHE A 13 16.28 -21.93 12.79
CA PHE A 13 15.88 -20.56 12.44
C PHE A 13 14.66 -20.54 11.50
N ILE A 14 14.63 -21.39 10.46
CA ILE A 14 13.47 -21.49 9.55
C ILE A 14 12.24 -22.03 10.29
N LYS A 15 12.43 -22.97 11.24
CA LYS A 15 11.34 -23.52 12.05
C LYS A 15 10.74 -22.47 12.99
N GLU A 16 11.58 -21.66 13.61
CA GLU A 16 11.19 -20.51 14.44
C GLU A 16 10.48 -19.44 13.58
N ALA A 17 11.04 -19.05 12.45
CA ALA A 17 10.43 -18.10 11.51
C ALA A 17 9.05 -18.57 11.03
N ARG A 18 8.88 -19.86 10.71
CA ARG A 18 7.57 -20.43 10.34
C ARG A 18 6.56 -20.37 11.49
N THR A 19 7.03 -20.43 12.74
CA THR A 19 6.17 -20.36 13.93
C THR A 19 5.69 -18.93 14.17
N GLU A 20 6.55 -17.93 13.96
CA GLU A 20 6.18 -16.51 14.00
C GLU A 20 5.27 -16.11 12.83
N LEU A 21 5.53 -16.63 11.63
CA LEU A 21 4.67 -16.41 10.46
C LEU A 21 3.26 -16.99 10.66
N LYS A 22 3.07 -18.01 11.50
CA LYS A 22 1.73 -18.49 11.87
C LYS A 22 0.97 -17.55 12.80
N LYS A 23 1.67 -16.67 13.53
CA LYS A 23 1.04 -15.62 14.35
C LYS A 23 0.62 -14.41 13.51
N VAL A 24 1.06 -14.32 12.25
CA VAL A 24 0.57 -13.32 11.31
C VAL A 24 -0.88 -13.66 10.99
N THR A 25 -1.78 -12.97 11.68
CA THR A 25 -3.22 -13.00 11.39
C THR A 25 -3.45 -12.27 10.08
N TRP A 26 -3.50 -13.03 8.98
CA TRP A 26 -3.88 -12.46 7.70
C TRP A 26 -5.28 -11.85 7.81
N PRO A 27 -5.44 -10.60 7.35
CA PRO A 27 -6.71 -9.91 7.43
C PRO A 27 -7.79 -10.68 6.67
N ASN A 28 -8.97 -10.77 7.26
CA ASN A 28 -10.12 -11.40 6.63
C ASN A 28 -10.50 -10.63 5.35
N ARG A 29 -10.92 -11.33 4.28
CA ARG A 29 -11.31 -10.73 2.99
C ARG A 29 -12.28 -9.56 3.14
N LYS A 30 -13.17 -9.63 4.15
CA LYS A 30 -14.12 -8.55 4.49
C LYS A 30 -13.41 -7.25 4.92
N GLN A 31 -12.39 -7.34 5.78
CA GLN A 31 -11.64 -6.16 6.24
C GLN A 31 -10.86 -5.52 5.09
N LEU A 32 -10.25 -6.35 4.22
CA LEU A 32 -9.53 -5.87 3.04
C LEU A 32 -10.44 -5.08 2.09
N ILE A 33 -11.67 -5.55 1.88
CA ILE A 33 -12.66 -4.86 1.06
C ILE A 33 -13.07 -3.54 1.72
N SER A 34 -13.38 -3.55 3.02
CA SER A 34 -13.76 -2.33 3.75
C SER A 34 -12.66 -1.27 3.72
N SER A 35 -11.40 -1.64 3.95
CA SER A 35 -10.28 -0.69 3.89
C SER A 35 -10.06 -0.15 2.47
N THR A 36 -10.22 -0.98 1.45
CA THR A 36 -10.06 -0.57 0.04
C THR A 36 -11.17 0.39 -0.39
N ILE A 37 -12.40 0.19 0.07
CA ILE A 37 -13.53 1.10 -0.22
C ILE A 37 -13.26 2.51 0.32
N VAL A 38 -12.76 2.61 1.56
CA VAL A 38 -12.42 3.92 2.15
C VAL A 38 -11.37 4.63 1.30
N VAL A 39 -10.28 3.94 0.95
CA VAL A 39 -9.22 4.50 0.09
C VAL A 39 -9.77 4.93 -1.27
N MET A 40 -10.64 4.12 -1.87
CA MET A 40 -11.25 4.43 -3.17
C MET A 40 -12.07 5.73 -3.12
N ILE A 41 -12.86 5.92 -2.07
CA ILE A 41 -13.62 7.16 -1.86
C ILE A 41 -12.67 8.35 -1.70
N THR A 42 -11.62 8.21 -0.88
CA THR A 42 -10.63 9.27 -0.69
C THR A 42 -9.95 9.67 -2.00
N VAL A 43 -9.56 8.68 -2.82
CA VAL A 43 -8.93 8.93 -4.13
C VAL A 43 -9.89 9.65 -5.08
N ILE A 44 -11.17 9.27 -5.12
CA ILE A 44 -12.17 9.94 -5.95
C ILE A 44 -12.33 11.41 -5.55
N ILE A 45 -12.40 11.71 -4.25
CA ILE A 45 -12.51 13.08 -3.75
C ILE A 45 -11.29 13.91 -4.18
N VAL A 46 -10.09 13.37 -3.99
CA VAL A 46 -8.84 14.05 -4.39
C VAL A 46 -8.78 14.26 -5.91
N ALA A 47 -9.18 13.26 -6.70
CA ALA A 47 -9.19 13.35 -8.16
C ALA A 47 -10.14 14.43 -8.66
N ILE A 48 -11.35 14.54 -8.08
CA ILE A 48 -12.30 15.61 -8.40
C ILE A 48 -11.73 16.97 -8.03
N PHE A 49 -11.17 17.10 -6.82
CA PHE A 49 -10.57 18.35 -6.36
C PHE A 49 -9.45 18.81 -7.30
N LEU A 50 -8.49 17.94 -7.60
CA LEU A 50 -7.40 18.25 -8.54
C LEU A 50 -7.94 18.57 -9.93
N GLY A 51 -8.91 17.81 -10.45
CA GLY A 51 -9.52 18.09 -11.74
C GLY A 51 -10.18 19.47 -11.80
N VAL A 52 -10.87 19.90 -10.74
CA VAL A 52 -11.45 21.25 -10.66
C VAL A 52 -10.34 22.31 -10.65
N VAL A 53 -9.29 22.11 -9.86
CA VAL A 53 -8.15 23.02 -9.78
C VAL A 53 -7.47 23.14 -11.15
N ASP A 54 -7.21 22.02 -11.83
CA ASP A 54 -6.56 21.99 -13.14
C ASP A 54 -7.41 22.72 -14.19
N LEU A 55 -8.73 22.56 -14.17
CA LEU A 55 -9.64 23.29 -15.05
C LEU A 55 -9.60 24.80 -14.80
N VAL A 56 -9.62 25.22 -13.53
CA VAL A 56 -9.53 26.64 -13.15
C VAL A 56 -8.18 27.22 -13.58
N PHE A 57 -7.08 26.53 -13.29
CA PHE A 57 -5.75 26.95 -13.70
C PHE A 57 -5.62 27.04 -15.21
N SER A 58 -6.11 26.04 -15.95
CA SER A 58 -6.09 26.05 -17.42
C SER A 58 -6.84 27.26 -17.99
N ARG A 59 -7.99 27.61 -17.41
CA ARG A 59 -8.76 28.80 -17.81
C ARG A 59 -8.00 30.09 -17.52
N ILE A 60 -7.41 30.22 -16.33
CA ILE A 60 -6.62 31.40 -15.95
C ILE A 60 -5.41 31.58 -16.86
N VAL A 61 -4.66 30.50 -17.10
CA VAL A 61 -3.47 30.53 -17.97
C VAL A 61 -3.83 30.92 -19.41
N THR A 62 -4.93 30.38 -19.95
CA THR A 62 -5.39 30.76 -21.30
C THR A 62 -5.80 32.23 -21.38
N ILE A 63 -6.46 32.77 -20.35
CA ILE A 63 -6.81 34.21 -20.30
C ILE A 63 -5.55 35.08 -20.28
N ILE A 64 -4.51 34.66 -19.56
CA ILE A 64 -3.24 35.41 -19.47
C ILE A 64 -2.42 35.31 -20.77
N LEU A 65 -2.38 34.14 -21.41
CA LEU A 65 -1.59 33.91 -22.64
C LEU A 65 -2.26 34.40 -23.92
N GLN A 66 -3.59 34.57 -23.95
CA GLN A 66 -4.33 35.12 -25.09
C GLN A 66 -4.54 36.64 -25.01
N GLN A 67 -3.91 37.31 -24.05
CA GLN A 67 -3.67 38.76 -24.04
C GLN A 67 -2.32 39.06 -24.69
#